data_AF-A0A820LTM8-F1
#
_entry.id   AF-A0A820LTM8-F1
#
_cell.length_a   1.000
_cell.length_b   1.000
_cell.length_c   1.000
_cell.angle_alpha   90.00
_cell.angle_beta   90.00
_cell.angle_gamma   90.00
#
_symmetry.space_group_name_H-M   'P 1'
#
loop_
_entity.id
_entity.type
_entity.pdbx_description
1 polymer ?
#
loop_
_entity_poly.entity_id
_entity_poly.type
_entity_poly.pdbx_seq_one_letter_code
_entity_poly.pdbx_strand_id
1 'polypeptide(L)'
;VAQSMQSTTIVNSLLGPILPTNTWTHVGMVISPMNGMRLYVNGQLSAFTSGAGGINIIAYTNPAYITLANESPLGPSGSTGCKNGSIPIVPGSFTGALDEFRLYNRELTSQEICVLANL
;
A
#
# COMPACT_ATOMS: atom_id res chain seq x y z
N VAL A 1 3.34 1.18 6.28
CA VAL A 1 2.03 0.48 6.25
C VAL A 1 1.48 0.58 4.83
N ALA A 2 0.92 -0.49 4.29
CA ALA A 2 0.18 -0.46 3.02
C ALA A 2 -1.32 -0.66 3.31
N GLN A 3 -2.19 0.12 2.67
CA GLN A 3 -3.64 0.08 2.93
C GLN A 3 -4.43 0.13 1.63
N SER A 4 -5.60 -0.51 1.64
CA SER A 4 -6.61 -0.33 0.61
C SER A 4 -7.99 -0.15 1.23
N MET A 5 -8.78 0.77 0.69
CA MET A 5 -10.18 0.95 1.07
C MET A 5 -11.07 0.11 0.16
N GLN A 6 -11.88 -0.78 0.74
CA GLN A 6 -12.90 -1.53 0.00
C GLN A 6 -14.25 -0.81 0.00
N SER A 7 -14.53 -0.06 1.06
CA SER A 7 -15.77 0.72 1.20
C SER A 7 -15.51 1.95 2.06
N THR A 8 -16.56 2.73 2.31
CA THR A 8 -16.50 3.85 3.26
C THR A 8 -16.21 3.40 4.70
N THR A 9 -16.32 2.10 5.04
CA THR A 9 -16.18 1.57 6.40
C THR A 9 -15.11 0.48 6.56
N ILE A 10 -14.63 -0.13 5.46
CA ILE A 10 -13.67 -1.25 5.49
C ILE A 10 -12.32 -0.84 4.89
N VAL A 11 -11.26 -1.00 5.67
CA VAL A 11 -9.86 -0.83 5.25
C VAL A 11 -9.13 -2.16 5.45
N ASN A 12 -8.53 -2.68 4.38
CA ASN A 12 -7.53 -3.72 4.50
C ASN A 12 -6.19 -3.06 4.71
N SER A 13 -5.47 -3.45 5.76
CA SER A 13 -4.15 -2.93 6.05
C SER A 13 -3.14 -4.04 6.24
N LEU A 14 -1.90 -3.73 5.86
CA LEU A 14 -0.78 -4.65 5.94
C LEU A 14 0.40 -3.91 6.57
N LEU A 15 0.87 -4.44 7.70
CA LEU A 15 2.04 -3.91 8.38
C LEU A 15 3.30 -4.50 7.74
N GLY A 16 4.14 -3.62 7.21
CA GLY A 16 5.49 -3.97 6.76
C GLY A 16 6.52 -3.80 7.88
N PRO A 17 7.78 -4.21 7.64
CA PRO A 17 8.89 -4.03 8.55
C PRO A 17 9.26 -2.55 8.67
N ILE A 18 10.07 -2.25 9.67
CA ILE A 18 10.74 -0.96 9.79
C ILE A 18 11.80 -0.89 8.67
N LEU A 19 11.74 0.17 7.86
CA LEU A 19 12.69 0.39 6.79
C LEU A 19 13.94 1.13 7.33
N PRO A 20 15.14 0.84 6.81
CA PRO A 20 16.33 1.60 7.14
C PRO A 20 16.19 3.05 6.65
N THR A 21 16.68 3.99 7.46
CA THR A 21 16.73 5.41 7.07
C THR A 21 17.87 5.65 6.08
N ASN A 22 17.74 6.70 5.27
CA ASN A 22 18.76 7.14 4.31
C ASN A 22 19.24 6.04 3.33
N THR A 23 18.38 5.06 3.03
CA THR A 23 18.68 3.97 2.10
C THR A 23 17.55 3.85 1.10
N TRP A 24 17.88 3.85 -0.19
CA TRP A 24 16.91 3.52 -1.24
C TRP A 24 16.35 2.12 -0.99
N THR A 25 15.03 2.05 -0.86
CA THR A 25 14.32 0.81 -0.58
C THR A 25 13.25 0.63 -1.64
N HIS A 26 13.32 -0.46 -2.41
CA HIS A 26 12.27 -0.79 -3.36
C HIS A 26 11.05 -1.34 -2.60
N VAL A 27 9.89 -0.73 -2.80
CA VAL A 27 8.62 -1.16 -2.20
C VAL A 27 7.64 -1.56 -3.30
N GLY A 28 7.18 -2.80 -3.26
CA GLY A 28 6.17 -3.32 -4.19
C GLY A 28 4.89 -3.69 -3.45
N MET A 29 3.74 -3.34 -4.02
CA MET A 29 2.44 -3.78 -3.51
C MET A 29 1.65 -4.45 -4.63
N VAL A 30 1.14 -5.64 -4.33
CA VAL A 30 0.23 -6.37 -5.22
C VAL A 30 -1.10 -6.53 -4.51
N ILE A 31 -2.18 -6.34 -5.25
CA ILE A 31 -3.52 -6.59 -4.76
C ILE A 31 -4.27 -7.36 -5.82
N SER A 32 -4.81 -8.51 -5.47
CA SER A 32 -5.65 -9.28 -6.38
C SER A 32 -6.86 -9.89 -5.68
N PRO A 33 -7.95 -10.14 -6.41
CA PRO A 33 -9.12 -10.80 -5.84
C PRO A 33 -8.84 -12.23 -5.38
N MET A 34 -7.78 -12.89 -5.88
CA MET A 34 -7.48 -14.29 -5.56
C MET A 34 -6.44 -14.43 -4.45
N ASN A 35 -5.43 -13.56 -4.46
CA ASN A 35 -4.27 -13.66 -3.58
C ASN A 35 -4.22 -12.57 -2.49
N GLY A 36 -5.22 -11.69 -2.45
CA GLY A 36 -5.31 -10.61 -1.47
C GLY A 36 -4.23 -9.54 -1.67
N MET A 37 -3.82 -8.90 -0.58
CA MET A 37 -2.73 -7.94 -0.56
C MET A 37 -1.40 -8.61 -0.25
N ARG A 38 -0.35 -8.21 -0.97
CA ARG A 38 1.04 -8.62 -0.71
C ARG A 38 1.95 -7.41 -0.76
N LEU A 39 2.81 -7.28 0.25
CA LEU A 39 3.81 -6.23 0.36
C LEU A 39 5.19 -6.85 0.17
N TYR A 40 5.97 -6.25 -0.70
CA TYR A 40 7.34 -6.63 -1.01
C TYR A 40 8.29 -5.50 -0.64
N VAL A 41 9.43 -5.86 -0.05
CA VAL A 41 10.53 -4.94 0.28
C VAL A 41 11.80 -5.52 -0.33
N ASN A 42 12.50 -4.73 -1.14
CA ASN A 42 13.71 -5.16 -1.86
C ASN A 42 13.53 -6.50 -2.61
N GLY A 43 12.40 -6.63 -3.30
CA GLY A 43 12.06 -7.81 -4.09
C GLY A 43 11.55 -9.02 -3.29
N GLN A 44 11.60 -8.99 -1.96
CA GLN A 44 11.22 -10.11 -1.09
C GLN A 44 9.82 -9.91 -0.50
N LEU A 45 9.03 -10.99 -0.41
CA LEU A 45 7.71 -10.95 0.23
C LEU A 45 7.88 -10.65 1.72
N SER A 46 7.25 -9.57 2.17
CA SER A 46 7.44 -9.05 3.51
C SER A 46 6.22 -9.24 4.39
N ALA A 47 5.02 -9.09 3.82
CA ALA A 47 3.76 -9.33 4.50
C ALA A 47 2.66 -9.68 3.48
N PHE A 48 1.62 -10.39 3.92
CA PHE A 48 0.45 -10.68 3.09
C PHE A 48 -0.82 -10.89 3.92
N THR A 49 -1.97 -10.76 3.28
CA THR A 49 -3.27 -11.18 3.82
C THR A 49 -3.66 -12.53 3.24
N SER A 50 -4.29 -13.42 4.03
CA SER A 50 -4.87 -14.66 3.51
C SER A 50 -6.25 -14.39 2.88
N GLY A 51 -6.48 -14.94 1.68
CA GLY A 51 -7.79 -14.98 1.04
C GLY A 51 -8.09 -13.88 0.02
N ALA A 52 -9.33 -13.94 -0.51
CA ALA A 52 -9.85 -13.05 -1.53
C ALA A 52 -10.15 -11.65 -0.97
N GLY A 53 -9.13 -10.79 -0.94
CA GLY A 53 -9.20 -9.42 -0.44
C GLY A 53 -8.75 -8.43 -1.50
N GLY A 54 -9.50 -8.32 -2.59
CA GLY A 54 -9.22 -7.34 -3.65
C GLY A 54 -9.67 -5.93 -3.28
N ILE A 55 -9.11 -4.92 -3.96
CA ILE A 55 -9.77 -3.61 -4.03
C ILE A 55 -11.03 -3.79 -4.87
N ASN A 56 -12.19 -3.46 -4.29
CA ASN A 56 -13.44 -3.42 -5.04
C ASN A 56 -13.48 -2.10 -5.81
N ILE A 57 -12.78 -2.02 -6.95
CA ILE A 57 -12.79 -0.84 -7.84
C ILE A 57 -14.05 -0.86 -8.72
N ILE A 58 -15.20 -1.22 -8.13
CA ILE A 58 -16.48 -1.35 -8.83
C ILE A 58 -17.36 -0.16 -8.46
N ALA A 59 -16.93 1.04 -8.82
CA ALA A 59 -17.81 2.21 -8.78
C ALA A 59 -17.45 3.16 -9.92
N TYR A 60 -18.12 2.99 -11.06
CA TYR A 60 -18.00 3.86 -12.25
C TYR A 60 -18.31 5.34 -12.00
N THR A 61 -18.76 5.70 -10.80
CA THR A 61 -19.16 7.05 -10.42
C THR A 61 -18.14 7.79 -9.55
N ASN A 62 -17.12 7.11 -9.00
CA ASN A 62 -16.14 7.73 -8.10
C ASN A 62 -14.70 7.46 -8.57
N PRO A 63 -13.83 8.48 -8.65
CA PRO A 63 -12.42 8.27 -8.95
C PRO A 63 -11.72 7.44 -7.85
N ALA A 64 -10.84 6.53 -8.27
CA ALA A 64 -9.93 5.84 -7.36
C ALA A 64 -8.70 6.71 -7.12
N TYR A 65 -8.31 6.87 -5.85
CA TYR A 65 -7.14 7.66 -5.47
C TYR A 65 -6.03 6.73 -4.96
N ILE A 66 -4.80 7.02 -5.37
CA ILE A 66 -3.59 6.44 -4.79
C ILE A 66 -2.86 7.57 -4.08
N THR A 67 -2.56 7.38 -2.80
CA THR A 67 -1.75 8.31 -2.02
C THR A 67 -0.39 7.70 -1.79
N LEU A 68 0.65 8.39 -2.23
CA LEU A 68 2.05 8.08 -1.94
C LEU A 68 2.58 9.13 -0.97
N ALA A 69 3.61 8.78 -0.19
CA ALA A 69 4.37 9.73 0.64
C ALA A 69 3.48 10.78 1.33
N ASN A 70 2.63 10.36 2.28
CA ASN A 70 1.69 11.28 2.89
C ASN A 70 2.43 12.42 3.61
N GLU A 71 2.21 13.65 3.17
CA GLU A 71 2.90 14.85 3.68
C GLU A 71 2.16 15.56 4.81
N SER A 72 0.94 15.14 5.17
CA SER A 72 0.13 15.87 6.15
C SER A 72 0.22 15.26 7.55
N PRO A 73 0.54 16.03 8.60
CA PRO A 73 0.03 15.70 9.92
C PRO A 73 -1.47 15.83 9.78
N LEU A 74 -2.16 14.69 9.60
CA LEU A 74 -3.58 14.64 9.26
C LEU A 74 -4.29 15.75 10.04
N GLY A 75 -4.89 16.74 9.36
CA GLY A 75 -5.41 17.96 9.98
C GLY A 75 -6.51 17.67 11.02
N PRO A 76 -7.43 18.60 11.35
CA PRO A 76 -8.57 18.28 12.23
C PRO A 76 -9.39 17.05 11.77
N SER A 77 -9.25 16.65 10.50
CA SER A 77 -9.75 15.43 9.87
C SER A 77 -8.84 14.20 9.96
N GLY A 78 -7.77 14.22 10.76
CA GLY A 78 -6.99 13.04 11.15
C GLY A 78 -7.78 12.04 11.99
N SER A 79 -8.99 12.44 12.36
CA SER A 79 -10.11 11.56 12.69
C SER A 79 -10.94 11.13 11.47
N THR A 80 -10.35 10.85 10.29
CA THR A 80 -10.96 9.83 9.42
C THR A 80 -10.89 8.54 10.20
N GLY A 81 -11.95 8.34 11.00
CA GLY A 81 -11.98 7.46 12.15
C GLY A 81 -11.41 6.10 11.83
N CYS A 82 -10.75 5.49 12.81
CA CYS A 82 -10.22 4.12 12.75
C CYS A 82 -11.28 3.22 12.11
N LYS A 83 -11.22 3.07 10.78
CA LYS A 83 -12.12 2.21 10.04
C LYS A 83 -11.78 0.80 10.48
N ASN A 84 -12.76 -0.08 10.50
CA ASN A 84 -12.49 -1.43 10.98
C ASN A 84 -11.37 -2.05 10.12
N GLY A 85 -10.31 -2.53 10.77
CA GLY A 85 -9.12 -3.07 10.11
C GLY A 85 -8.04 -2.05 9.68
N SER A 86 -8.19 -0.74 9.94
CA SER A 86 -7.12 0.23 9.64
C SER A 86 -6.02 0.22 10.71
N ILE A 87 -4.77 -0.05 10.32
CA ILE A 87 -3.60 0.32 11.15
C ILE A 87 -3.48 1.86 11.12
N PRO A 88 -3.41 2.56 12.27
CA PRO A 88 -3.24 4.01 12.26
C PRO A 88 -2.01 4.40 11.43
N ILE A 89 -2.20 5.25 10.42
CA ILE A 89 -1.07 5.97 9.81
C ILE A 89 -0.63 6.98 10.87
N VAL A 90 0.52 6.73 11.49
CA VAL A 90 1.06 7.63 12.51
C VAL A 90 1.20 9.02 11.90
N PRO A 91 0.71 10.08 12.56
CA PRO A 91 0.86 11.45 12.06
C PRO A 91 2.33 11.75 11.77
N GLY A 92 2.62 12.24 10.57
CA GLY A 92 3.96 12.60 10.14
C GLY A 92 4.02 12.78 8.63
N SER A 93 4.83 13.75 8.20
CA SER A 93 5.15 13.94 6.79
C SER A 93 6.18 12.90 6.37
N PHE A 94 6.01 12.32 5.18
CA PHE A 94 7.03 11.48 4.58
C PHE A 94 8.28 12.32 4.31
N THR A 95 9.38 12.00 4.99
CA THR A 95 10.64 12.76 4.90
C THR A 95 11.66 11.96 4.10
N GLY A 96 11.39 11.80 2.81
CA GLY A 96 12.25 11.04 1.89
C GLY A 96 12.06 11.43 0.43
N ALA A 97 12.75 10.73 -0.46
CA ALA A 97 12.57 10.85 -1.90
C ALA A 97 11.80 9.64 -2.43
N LEU A 98 11.03 9.84 -3.51
CA LEU A 98 10.43 8.78 -4.31
C LEU A 98 11.04 8.84 -5.70
N ASP A 99 11.25 7.68 -6.30
CA ASP A 99 11.71 7.56 -7.68
C ASP A 99 11.04 6.36 -8.36
N GLU A 100 10.96 6.39 -9.70
CA GLU A 100 10.49 5.30 -10.56
C GLU A 100 9.12 4.69 -10.15
N PHE A 101 8.12 5.56 -9.94
CA PHE A 101 6.76 5.09 -9.65
C PHE A 101 6.15 4.36 -10.85
N ARG A 102 5.71 3.12 -10.63
CA ARG A 102 5.07 2.27 -11.64
C ARG A 102 3.75 1.71 -11.13
N LEU A 103 2.75 1.65 -12.01
CA LEU A 103 1.44 1.07 -11.74
C LEU A 103 1.08 0.07 -12.84
N TYR A 104 0.62 -1.11 -12.42
CA TYR A 104 0.26 -2.20 -13.33
C TYR A 104 -1.21 -2.56 -13.18
N ASN A 105 -1.87 -2.89 -14.28
CA ASN A 105 -3.26 -3.32 -14.33
C ASN A 105 -3.44 -4.83 -14.08
N ARG A 106 -2.41 -5.50 -13.53
CA ARG A 106 -2.41 -6.93 -13.24
C ARG A 106 -1.61 -7.22 -11.97
N GLU A 107 -1.86 -8.39 -11.41
CA GLU A 107 -1.00 -8.96 -10.38
C GLU A 107 0.38 -9.29 -11.00
N LEU A 108 1.43 -8.70 -10.44
CA LEU A 108 2.80 -9.09 -10.73
C LEU A 108 3.19 -10.32 -9.91
N THR A 109 3.97 -11.21 -10.50
CA THR A 109 4.55 -12.35 -9.81
C THR A 109 5.70 -11.91 -8.88
N SER A 110 6.06 -12.74 -7.91
CA SER A 110 7.23 -12.50 -7.06
C SER A 110 8.52 -12.35 -7.87
N GLN A 111 8.67 -13.08 -8.97
CA GLN A 111 9.85 -12.99 -9.84
C GLN A 111 9.92 -11.65 -10.56
N GLU A 112 8.80 -11.14 -11.07
CA GLU A 112 8.74 -9.83 -11.72
C GLU A 112 9.08 -8.70 -10.72
N ILE A 113 8.59 -8.80 -9.49
CA ILE A 113 8.90 -7.84 -8.42
C ILE A 113 10.38 -7.92 -8.04
N CYS A 114 10.96 -9.11 -7.99
CA CYS A 114 12.39 -9.30 -7.75
C CYS A 114 13.24 -8.64 -8.84
N VAL A 115 12.85 -8.77 -10.11
CA VAL A 115 13.55 -8.07 -11.21
C VAL A 115 13.44 -6.55 -11.07
N LEU A 116 12.24 -6.02 -10.79
CA LEU A 116 12.03 -4.57 -10.61
C LEU A 116 12.84 -3.98 -9.45
N ALA A 117 13.09 -4.75 -8.40
CA ALA A 117 13.89 -4.31 -7.25
C ALA A 117 15.40 -4.20 -7.53
N ASN A 118 15.87 -4.71 -8.67
CA ASN A 118 17.28 -4.72 -9.07
C ASN A 118 17.54 -3.98 -10.40
N LEU A 119 16.57 -3.19 -10.87
CA LEU A 119 16.78 -2.23 -11.96
C LEU A 119 17.60 -1.04 -11.46
#